data_AF-A0A537EQ86-F1
#
_entry.id   AF-A0A537EQ86-F1
#
_cell.length_a   1.000
_cell.length_b   1.000
_cell.length_c   1.000
_cell.angle_alpha   90.00
_cell.angle_beta   90.00
_cell.angle_gamma   90.00
#
_symmetry.space_group_name_H-M   'P 1'
#
loop_
_entity.id
_entity.type
_entity.pdbx_description
1 polymer ?
#
loop_
_entity_poly.entity_id
_entity_poly.type
_entity_poly.pdbx_seq_one_letter_code
_entity_poly.pdbx_strand_id
1 'polypeptide(L)'
;MTSLSLYGLGDKVTTTVELKVYLTQDLDSRFRKAAMSAFGYGRGSLSKAAAEALARWCSEREGTPTPIATSAPTDETNSSFEDVEQDNMGNSGEDKLRRSVQPAT
;
A
#
# COMPACT_ATOMS: atom_id res chain seq x y z
N MET A 1 7.66 -43.33 43.78
CA MET A 1 6.48 -43.11 42.92
C MET A 1 6.49 -41.66 42.49
N THR A 2 6.73 -41.44 41.21
CA THR A 2 6.79 -40.14 40.53
C THR A 2 5.40 -39.52 40.46
N SER A 3 5.27 -38.27 40.89
CA SER A 3 4.18 -37.40 40.42
C SER A 3 4.71 -35.98 40.31
N LEU A 4 5.32 -35.68 39.17
CA LEU A 4 5.42 -34.30 38.69
C LEU A 4 4.06 -33.98 38.07
N SER A 5 3.21 -33.27 38.82
CA SER A 5 2.02 -32.63 38.27
C SER A 5 2.46 -31.44 37.41
N LEU A 6 2.80 -31.72 36.16
CA LEU A 6 2.99 -30.73 35.11
C LEU A 6 1.60 -30.30 34.61
N TYR A 7 1.44 -29.02 34.27
CA TYR A 7 0.27 -28.38 33.65
C TYR A 7 -0.86 -27.86 34.57
N GLY A 8 -0.51 -26.97 35.49
CA GLY A 8 -1.40 -25.89 35.90
C GLY A 8 -1.33 -24.75 34.89
N LEU A 9 -2.42 -24.55 34.16
CA LEU A 9 -2.71 -23.40 33.31
C LEU A 9 -2.50 -22.09 34.11
N GLY A 10 -1.44 -21.35 33.85
CA GLY A 10 -1.14 -20.10 34.56
C GLY A 10 -0.31 -19.18 33.70
N ASP A 11 -0.99 -18.20 33.09
CA ASP A 11 -0.46 -17.06 32.37
C ASP A 11 0.43 -17.37 31.17
N LYS A 12 -0.15 -17.20 29.96
CA LYS A 12 0.65 -16.86 28.79
C LYS A 12 1.36 -15.55 29.13
N VAL A 13 2.56 -15.63 29.71
CA VAL A 13 3.50 -14.52 29.78
C VAL A 13 3.74 -14.13 28.33
N THR A 14 2.94 -13.18 27.87
CA THR A 14 3.09 -12.60 26.55
C THR A 14 4.22 -11.64 26.75
N THR A 15 5.44 -12.10 26.52
CA THR A 15 6.64 -11.27 26.65
C THR A 15 6.46 -10.06 25.74
N THR A 16 6.04 -8.93 26.31
CA THR A 16 5.90 -7.68 25.56
C THR A 16 7.28 -7.14 25.29
N VAL A 17 7.67 -7.13 24.02
CA VAL A 17 8.92 -6.52 23.58
C VAL A 17 8.72 -5.05 23.29
N GLU A 18 9.72 -4.22 23.59
CA GLU A 18 9.71 -2.80 23.31
C GLU A 18 10.37 -2.52 21.95
N LEU A 19 9.72 -1.72 21.11
CA LEU A 19 10.25 -1.25 19.83
C LEU A 19 10.27 0.28 19.82
N LYS A 20 11.46 0.87 19.68
CA LYS A 20 11.62 2.32 19.54
C LYS A 20 11.53 2.73 18.08
N VAL A 21 10.57 3.59 17.75
CA VAL A 21 10.34 4.09 16.39
C VAL A 21 10.43 5.60 16.39
N TYR A 22 11.12 6.17 15.39
CA TYR A 22 11.19 7.61 15.19
C TYR A 22 10.19 8.01 14.11
N LEU A 23 9.26 8.90 14.46
CA LEU A 23 8.22 9.40 13.56
C LEU A 23 8.37 10.92 13.41
N THR A 24 7.94 11.44 12.28
CA THR A 24 7.75 12.89 12.10
C THR A 24 6.62 13.39 13.02
N GLN A 25 6.70 14.65 13.45
CA GLN A 25 5.71 15.25 14.35
C GLN A 25 4.26 15.18 13.81
N ASP A 26 4.07 15.41 12.51
CA ASP A 26 2.74 15.33 11.87
C ASP A 26 2.14 13.92 12.02
N LEU A 27 2.96 12.90 11.73
CA LEU A 27 2.53 11.50 11.80
C LEU A 27 2.21 11.06 13.24
N ASP A 28 3.00 11.47 14.24
CA ASP A 28 2.69 11.18 15.67
C ASP A 28 1.35 11.79 16.07
N SER A 29 1.12 13.06 15.72
CA SER A 29 -0.13 13.77 16.04
C SER A 29 -1.34 13.08 15.43
N ARG A 30 -1.26 12.74 14.14
CA ARG A 30 -2.32 12.04 13.41
C ARG A 30 -2.57 10.65 13.97
N PHE A 31 -1.51 9.89 14.24
CA PHE A 31 -1.61 8.55 14.80
C PHE A 31 -2.25 8.58 16.18
N ARG A 32 -1.82 9.48 17.06
CA ARG A 32 -2.40 9.63 18.41
C ARG A 32 -3.87 9.96 18.36
N LYS A 33 -4.27 10.92 17.51
CA LYS A 33 -5.68 11.29 17.33
C LYS A 33 -6.52 10.11 16.83
N ALA A 34 -6.02 9.38 15.83
CA ALA A 34 -6.71 8.22 15.27
C ALA A 34 -6.83 7.08 16.29
N ALA A 35 -5.73 6.75 16.99
CA ALA A 35 -5.70 5.71 18.00
C ALA A 35 -6.63 6.03 19.18
N MET A 36 -6.64 7.26 19.67
CA MET A 36 -7.54 7.69 20.74
C MET A 36 -9.00 7.71 20.28
N SER A 37 -9.26 8.08 19.02
CA SER A 37 -10.61 8.02 18.45
C SER A 37 -11.13 6.59 18.31
N ALA A 38 -10.26 5.62 18.00
CA ALA A 38 -10.66 4.23 17.77
C ALA A 38 -10.71 3.39 19.06
N PHE A 39 -9.75 3.57 19.97
CA PHE A 39 -9.57 2.74 21.17
C PHE A 39 -9.83 3.49 22.49
N GLY A 40 -10.17 4.78 22.42
CA GLY A 40 -10.39 5.64 23.57
C GLY A 40 -9.12 6.23 24.16
N TYR A 41 -9.29 7.04 25.21
CA TYR A 41 -8.22 7.81 25.87
C TYR A 41 -7.54 7.06 27.04
N GLY A 42 -7.66 5.73 27.07
CA GLY A 42 -7.13 4.89 28.16
C GLY A 42 -5.65 4.50 28.00
N ARG A 43 -5.09 3.91 29.06
CA ARG A 43 -3.72 3.37 29.08
C ARG A 43 -3.61 2.21 28.07
N GLY A 44 -2.66 2.33 27.13
CA GLY A 44 -2.39 1.28 26.14
C GLY A 44 -3.16 1.41 24.81
N SER A 45 -3.98 2.45 24.63
CA SER A 45 -4.66 2.73 23.34
C SER A 45 -3.66 2.87 22.19
N LEU A 46 -2.57 3.61 22.41
CA LEU A 46 -1.49 3.79 21.43
C LEU A 46 -0.76 2.48 21.13
N SER A 47 -0.39 1.72 22.17
CA SER A 47 0.30 0.44 22.01
C SER A 47 -0.57 -0.57 21.26
N LYS A 48 -1.87 -0.61 21.54
CA LYS A 48 -2.82 -1.48 20.86
C LYS A 48 -2.99 -1.08 19.39
N ALA A 49 -3.19 0.21 19.12
CA ALA A 49 -3.27 0.71 17.74
C ALA A 49 -1.99 0.42 16.95
N ALA A 50 -0.82 0.57 17.58
CA ALA A 50 0.48 0.31 16.95
C ALA A 50 0.65 -1.18 16.65
N ALA A 51 0.30 -2.05 17.61
CA ALA A 51 0.35 -3.50 17.41
C ALA A 51 -0.55 -3.94 16.25
N GLU A 52 -1.79 -3.43 16.16
CA GLU A 52 -2.69 -3.74 15.04
C GLU A 52 -2.16 -3.22 13.70
N ALA A 53 -1.64 -1.99 13.66
CA ALA A 53 -1.09 -1.41 12.43
C ALA A 53 0.13 -2.19 11.92
N LEU A 54 1.05 -2.56 12.83
CA LEU A 54 2.23 -3.36 12.49
C LEU A 54 1.84 -4.77 12.04
N ALA A 55 0.86 -5.41 12.70
CA ALA A 55 0.38 -6.73 12.30
C ALA A 55 -0.24 -6.71 10.89
N ARG A 56 -1.06 -5.70 10.58
CA ARG A 56 -1.62 -5.50 9.23
C ARG A 56 -0.52 -5.28 8.19
N TRP A 57 0.43 -4.42 8.50
CA TRP A 57 1.57 -4.14 7.62
C TRP A 57 2.39 -5.39 7.28
N CYS A 58 2.70 -6.24 8.27
CA CYS A 58 3.40 -7.50 8.02
C CYS A 58 2.56 -8.44 7.14
N SER A 59 1.27 -8.58 7.44
CA SER A 59 0.35 -9.44 6.69
C SER A 59 0.24 -9.05 5.21
N GLU A 60 0.19 -7.74 4.92
CA GLU A 60 0.18 -7.21 3.55
C GLU A 60 1.47 -7.53 2.78
N ARG A 61 2.61 -7.60 3.45
CA ARG A 61 3.94 -7.78 2.86
C ARG A 61 4.32 -9.25 2.70
N GLU A 62 3.88 -10.10 3.60
CA GLU A 62 4.14 -11.55 3.58
C GLU A 62 3.24 -12.28 2.55
N GLY A 63 2.19 -11.62 2.05
CA GLY A 63 1.20 -12.16 1.11
C GLY A 63 1.57 -12.15 -0.38
N THR A 64 2.77 -11.74 -0.78
CA THR A 64 3.24 -11.89 -2.17
C THR A 64 4.53 -12.71 -2.25
N PRO A 65 4.46 -14.04 -2.35
CA PRO A 65 5.48 -14.76 -3.09
C PRO A 65 5.36 -14.30 -4.55
N THR A 66 6.25 -13.39 -4.96
CA THR A 66 6.48 -13.12 -6.37
C THR A 66 6.78 -14.46 -7.05
N PRO A 67 5.97 -14.93 -8.03
CA PRO A 67 6.34 -16.11 -8.78
C PRO A 67 7.64 -15.79 -9.51
N ILE A 68 8.70 -16.46 -9.07
CA ILE A 68 10.02 -16.43 -9.68
C ILE A 68 9.81 -16.83 -11.14
N ALA A 69 10.11 -15.91 -12.04
CA ALA A 69 10.17 -16.15 -13.47
C ALA A 69 11.06 -17.37 -13.72
N THR A 70 10.44 -18.51 -14.02
CA THR A 70 11.13 -19.66 -14.58
C THR A 70 11.40 -19.35 -16.05
N SER A 71 12.70 -19.26 -16.33
CA SER A 71 13.34 -19.24 -17.64
C SER A 71 12.73 -20.21 -18.65
N ALA A 72 12.69 -19.74 -19.90
CA ALA A 72 12.17 -20.35 -21.13
C ALA A 72 12.39 -21.87 -21.33
N PRO A 73 11.57 -22.49 -22.20
CA PRO A 73 12.13 -22.88 -23.50
C PRO A 73 11.24 -22.53 -24.71
N THR A 74 11.93 -22.35 -25.83
CA THR A 74 11.51 -22.13 -27.22
C THR A 74 10.55 -23.19 -27.77
N ASP A 75 9.55 -22.79 -28.55
CA ASP A 75 9.27 -23.47 -29.83
C ASP A 75 8.53 -22.56 -30.80
N GLU A 76 8.83 -22.77 -32.06
CA GLU A 76 8.70 -21.89 -33.21
C GLU A 76 7.30 -21.97 -33.86
N THR A 77 6.96 -20.91 -34.61
CA THR A 77 6.15 -20.94 -35.85
C THR A 77 4.64 -21.21 -35.78
N ASN A 78 3.83 -20.16 -36.03
CA ASN A 78 3.06 -20.12 -37.27
C ASN A 78 2.85 -18.69 -37.78
N SER A 79 3.05 -18.58 -39.08
CA SER A 79 3.06 -17.41 -39.94
C SER A 79 1.66 -17.12 -40.53
N SER A 80 1.54 -15.95 -41.17
CA SER A 80 0.41 -15.36 -41.91
C SER A 80 -0.60 -14.60 -41.03
N PHE A 81 -0.95 -13.34 -41.29
CA PHE A 81 -1.12 -12.68 -42.58
C PHE A 81 -1.24 -11.15 -42.38
N GLU A 82 -0.66 -10.36 -43.29
CA GLU A 82 -0.71 -8.89 -43.34
C GLU A 82 -1.96 -8.35 -44.07
N ASP A 83 -2.13 -7.02 -43.99
CA ASP A 83 -2.94 -6.12 -44.82
C ASP A 83 -4.32 -5.69 -44.27
N VAL A 84 -4.44 -4.42 -43.84
CA VAL A 84 -5.26 -3.41 -44.55
C VAL A 84 -4.68 -2.00 -44.31
N GLU A 85 -4.53 -1.33 -45.45
CA GLU A 85 -3.96 -0.03 -45.81
C GLU A 85 -4.49 1.23 -45.08
N GLN A 86 -3.63 2.26 -45.10
CA GLN A 86 -3.83 3.68 -44.79
C GLN A 86 -5.01 4.24 -45.61
N ASP A 87 -5.79 5.23 -45.19
CA ASP A 87 -5.47 6.67 -45.33
C ASP A 87 -6.68 7.53 -44.88
N ASN A 88 -6.42 8.79 -44.49
CA ASN A 88 -7.09 9.99 -45.03
C ASN A 88 -6.83 11.23 -44.14
N MET A 89 -5.88 12.06 -44.60
CA MET A 89 -5.72 13.45 -44.19
C MET A 89 -6.78 14.32 -44.89
N GLY A 90 -7.61 15.02 -44.13
CA GLY A 90 -8.62 15.97 -44.65
C GLY A 90 -8.64 17.28 -43.88
N ASN A 91 -7.80 18.20 -44.32
CA ASN A 91 -7.68 19.62 -43.94
C ASN A 91 -8.99 20.43 -44.00
N SER A 92 -9.26 21.27 -42.99
CA SER A 92 -9.87 22.61 -43.09
C SER A 92 -9.84 23.22 -41.68
N GLY A 93 -9.26 24.38 -41.35
CA GLY A 93 -9.12 25.59 -42.14
C GLY A 93 -10.19 26.59 -41.68
N GLU A 94 -9.99 27.30 -40.57
CA GLU A 94 -10.52 28.67 -40.38
C GLU A 94 -9.83 29.42 -39.23
N ASP A 95 -8.96 30.33 -39.65
CA ASP A 95 -8.71 31.65 -39.08
C ASP A 95 -9.92 32.27 -38.36
N LYS A 96 -9.70 32.80 -37.14
CA LYS A 96 -10.04 34.21 -36.83
C LYS A 96 -9.42 34.66 -35.50
N LEU A 97 -8.27 35.29 -35.68
CA LEU A 97 -7.69 36.33 -34.85
C LEU A 97 -8.76 37.34 -34.38
N ARG A 98 -9.12 37.34 -33.10
CA ARG A 98 -9.66 38.53 -32.42
C ARG A 98 -8.78 38.89 -31.23
N ARG A 99 -7.76 39.68 -31.58
CA ARG A 99 -7.02 40.57 -30.70
C ARG A 99 -7.99 41.58 -30.08
N SER A 100 -8.41 41.35 -28.83
CA SER A 100 -9.01 42.40 -27.99
C SER A 100 -7.91 43.04 -27.17
N VAL A 101 -7.41 44.15 -27.70
CA VAL A 101 -6.57 45.14 -27.00
C VAL A 101 -7.46 45.85 -25.97
N GLN A 102 -7.04 45.86 -24.70
CA GLN A 102 -7.33 46.99 -23.78
C GLN A 102 -6.16 48.01 -23.92
N PRO A 103 -6.19 49.29 -23.43
CA PRO A 103 -7.17 50.02 -22.60
C PRO A 103 -7.37 51.53 -22.97
N ALA A 104 -8.07 52.25 -22.08
CA ALA A 104 -7.97 53.67 -21.68
C ALA A 104 -8.56 54.81 -22.55
N THR A 105 -9.51 55.53 -21.96
CA THR A 105 -9.55 57.01 -21.87
C THR A 105 -10.26 57.36 -20.56
#